data_AF-A0A429Z6D8-F1
#
_entry.id   AF-A0A429Z6D8-F1
#
_cell.length_a   1.000
_cell.length_b   1.000
_cell.length_c   1.000
_cell.angle_alpha   90.00
_cell.angle_beta   90.00
_cell.angle_gamma   90.00
#
_symmetry.space_group_name_H-M   'P 1'
#
loop_
_entity.id
_entity.type
_entity.pdbx_description
1 polymer ?
#
loop_
_entity_poly.entity_id
_entity_poly.type
_entity_poly.pdbx_seq_one_letter_code
_entity_poly.pdbx_strand_id
1 'polypeptide(L)'
;MVKVICYLSNGYPTPEETIKTADYYVEGQCDIIEIDLPTDNPYLDNELIGGRMKASYQHDPSFSAHLETVKTIREKHPTQEMLFLSYESSIKTVGVEKFISFCQEHNILDIILVGNEDNVVKNQLMAAGIKVSSFIPYHLPQEEIDLAKNSNGFIYLQAKSTGKEKEGCHTLKECIDYLRGLGLSQPIYCGMGISTREDIELVEKSGGDGAFIGSAVLKLQEEPAKLVSFIQELKGN
;
A
#
# COMPACT_ATOMS: atom_id res chain seq x y z
N MET A 1 -9.06 15.72 -5.52
CA MET A 1 -8.10 14.96 -6.34
C MET A 1 -7.73 13.71 -5.59
N VAL A 2 -7.84 12.57 -6.28
CA VAL A 2 -7.43 11.25 -5.79
C VAL A 2 -5.92 11.24 -5.58
N LYS A 3 -5.45 10.68 -4.46
CA LYS A 3 -4.03 10.43 -4.21
C LYS A 3 -3.52 9.28 -5.08
N VAL A 4 -2.41 9.44 -5.78
CA VAL A 4 -1.70 8.37 -6.50
C VAL A 4 -0.67 7.76 -5.55
N ILE A 5 -0.81 6.46 -5.29
CA ILE A 5 0.01 5.71 -4.34
C ILE A 5 0.85 4.70 -5.13
N CYS A 6 2.17 4.87 -5.16
CA CYS A 6 3.05 4.00 -5.93
C CYS A 6 3.70 2.94 -5.04
N TYR A 7 3.56 1.68 -5.44
CA TYR A 7 4.18 0.54 -4.77
C TYR A 7 5.69 0.49 -5.03
N LEU A 8 6.48 0.33 -3.99
CA LEU A 8 7.93 0.21 -4.03
C LEU A 8 8.39 -1.12 -3.40
N SER A 9 9.08 -1.94 -4.20
CA SER A 9 9.76 -3.15 -3.69
C SER A 9 11.03 -2.76 -2.93
N ASN A 10 11.03 -2.98 -1.63
CA ASN A 10 12.14 -2.66 -0.74
C ASN A 10 13.25 -3.70 -0.87
N GLY A 11 14.46 -3.25 -1.20
CA GLY A 11 15.62 -4.12 -1.37
C GLY A 11 15.60 -4.95 -2.66
N TYR A 12 14.80 -4.58 -3.67
CA TYR A 12 14.77 -5.27 -4.96
C TYR A 12 14.92 -4.29 -6.15
N PRO A 13 15.81 -4.59 -7.12
CA PRO A 13 16.76 -5.72 -7.12
C PRO A 13 17.88 -5.55 -6.09
N THR A 14 18.16 -4.31 -5.66
CA THR A 14 19.08 -3.98 -4.56
C THR A 14 18.55 -2.78 -3.76
N PRO A 15 19.03 -2.55 -2.53
CA PRO A 15 18.74 -1.34 -1.76
C PRO A 15 18.98 -0.02 -2.54
N GLU A 16 20.07 0.06 -3.30
CA GLU A 16 20.41 1.25 -4.08
C GLU A 16 19.39 1.53 -5.18
N GLU A 17 18.91 0.49 -5.86
CA GLU A 17 17.88 0.62 -6.89
C GLU A 17 16.51 0.95 -6.28
N THR A 18 16.20 0.46 -5.07
CA THR A 18 15.02 0.89 -4.32
C THR A 18 15.07 2.40 -4.03
N ILE A 19 16.20 2.93 -3.56
CA ILE A 19 16.36 4.36 -3.27
C ILE A 19 16.20 5.19 -4.56
N LYS A 20 16.83 4.78 -5.67
CA LYS A 20 16.67 5.47 -6.96
C LYS A 20 15.22 5.44 -7.46
N THR A 21 14.54 4.32 -7.29
CA THR A 21 13.13 4.20 -7.68
C THR A 21 12.25 5.15 -6.87
N ALA A 22 12.51 5.31 -5.58
CA ALA A 22 11.82 6.30 -4.75
C ALA A 22 12.09 7.73 -5.24
N ASP A 23 13.31 8.05 -5.68
CA ASP A 23 13.61 9.36 -6.28
C ASP A 23 12.74 9.63 -7.52
N TYR A 24 12.61 8.65 -8.40
CA TYR A 24 11.77 8.77 -9.60
C TYR A 24 10.28 8.92 -9.24
N TYR A 25 9.80 8.29 -8.17
CA TYR A 25 8.43 8.47 -7.71
C TYR A 25 8.17 9.89 -7.21
N VAL A 26 9.12 10.46 -6.48
CA VAL A 26 9.06 11.85 -6.01
C VAL A 26 9.16 12.83 -7.17
N GLU A 27 10.07 12.61 -8.12
CA GLU A 27 10.18 13.41 -9.35
C GLU A 27 8.89 13.35 -10.19
N GLY A 28 8.26 12.17 -10.25
CA GLY A 28 6.97 11.95 -10.87
C GLY A 28 5.78 12.57 -10.12
N GLN A 29 6.00 13.14 -8.92
CA GLN A 29 4.98 13.74 -8.06
C GLN A 29 3.94 12.73 -7.54
N CYS A 30 4.38 11.52 -7.22
CA CYS A 30 3.58 10.54 -6.48
C CYS A 30 3.17 11.11 -5.11
N ASP A 31 1.91 10.92 -4.71
CA ASP A 31 1.42 11.46 -3.43
C ASP A 31 1.91 10.64 -2.23
N ILE A 32 1.91 9.31 -2.35
CA ILE A 32 2.32 8.40 -1.27
C ILE A 32 3.16 7.24 -1.84
N ILE A 33 4.28 6.93 -1.21
CA ILE A 33 5.03 5.70 -1.51
C ILE A 33 4.58 4.59 -0.56
N GLU A 34 4.05 3.50 -1.12
CA GLU A 34 3.78 2.25 -0.40
C GLU A 34 5.05 1.40 -0.44
N ILE A 35 5.71 1.19 0.69
CA ILE A 35 6.96 0.44 0.78
C ILE A 35 6.69 -0.91 1.42
N ASP A 36 7.07 -2.00 0.77
CA ASP A 36 6.95 -3.31 1.39
C ASP A 36 8.02 -3.58 2.47
N LEU A 37 7.64 -4.40 3.45
CA LEU A 37 8.59 -5.24 4.18
C LEU A 37 8.50 -6.64 3.57
N PRO A 38 9.57 -7.14 2.94
CA PRO A 38 9.51 -8.39 2.20
C PRO A 38 9.22 -9.59 3.11
N THR A 39 8.77 -10.69 2.50
CA THR A 39 8.44 -11.94 3.19
C THR A 39 8.83 -13.13 2.33
N ASP A 40 9.13 -14.27 2.94
CA ASP A 40 9.33 -15.55 2.25
C ASP A 40 8.00 -16.19 1.82
N ASN A 41 6.88 -15.77 2.40
CA ASN A 41 5.54 -16.31 2.13
C ASN A 41 4.50 -15.22 1.78
N PRO A 42 4.65 -14.54 0.62
CA PRO A 42 3.69 -13.54 0.12
C PRO A 42 2.46 -14.21 -0.50
N TYR A 43 1.60 -14.80 0.33
CA TYR A 43 0.50 -15.66 -0.13
C TYR A 43 -0.71 -14.90 -0.71
N LEU A 44 -0.80 -13.58 -0.53
CA LEU A 44 -1.86 -12.75 -1.14
C LEU A 44 -1.39 -11.95 -2.36
N ASP A 45 -0.09 -11.91 -2.62
CA ASP A 45 0.48 -11.12 -3.71
C ASP A 45 0.50 -11.90 -5.03
N ASN A 46 0.42 -11.16 -6.13
CA ASN A 46 0.61 -11.76 -7.45
C ASN A 46 2.06 -12.21 -7.67
N GLU A 47 2.29 -13.01 -8.71
CA GLU A 47 3.60 -13.61 -9.01
C GLU A 47 4.74 -12.57 -9.13
N LEU A 48 4.46 -11.39 -9.72
CA LEU A 48 5.46 -10.34 -9.88
C LEU A 48 5.89 -9.76 -8.53
N ILE A 49 4.92 -9.35 -7.70
CA ILE A 49 5.19 -8.74 -6.40
C ILE A 49 5.77 -9.79 -5.44
N GLY A 50 5.11 -10.95 -5.33
CA GLY A 50 5.55 -12.03 -4.44
C GLY A 50 6.93 -12.59 -4.82
N GLY A 51 7.26 -12.65 -6.11
CA GLY A 51 8.60 -13.03 -6.56
C GLY A 51 9.68 -12.05 -6.09
N ARG A 52 9.40 -10.74 -6.16
CA ARG A 52 10.31 -9.68 -5.69
C ARG A 52 10.47 -9.69 -4.17
N MET A 53 9.37 -9.84 -3.42
CA MET A 53 9.41 -9.96 -1.96
C MET A 53 10.29 -11.15 -1.52
N LYS A 54 10.07 -12.34 -2.11
CA LYS A 54 10.88 -13.53 -1.79
C LYS A 54 12.35 -13.34 -2.11
N ALA A 55 12.65 -12.82 -3.30
CA ALA A 55 14.02 -12.57 -3.72
C ALA A 55 14.71 -11.58 -2.76
N SER A 56 14.02 -10.52 -2.37
CA SER A 56 14.58 -9.51 -1.46
C SER A 56 14.79 -10.06 -0.04
N TYR A 57 13.80 -10.76 0.51
CA TYR A 57 13.88 -11.40 1.83
C TYR A 57 15.07 -12.38 1.93
N GLN A 58 15.36 -13.13 0.86
CA GLN A 58 16.49 -14.07 0.85
C GLN A 58 17.86 -13.39 0.96
N HIS A 59 17.98 -12.13 0.53
CA HIS A 59 19.23 -11.37 0.62
C HIS A 59 19.46 -10.76 2.01
N ASP A 60 18.39 -10.34 2.69
CA ASP A 60 18.46 -9.83 4.07
C ASP A 60 17.27 -10.28 4.94
N PRO A 61 17.28 -11.52 5.45
CA PRO A 61 16.23 -12.02 6.34
C PRO A 61 16.22 -11.32 7.72
N SER A 62 17.24 -10.50 8.03
CA SER A 62 17.31 -9.74 9.29
C SER A 62 16.56 -8.41 9.24
N PHE A 63 16.16 -7.96 8.04
CA PHE A 63 15.54 -6.66 7.76
C PHE A 63 16.38 -5.43 8.12
N SER A 64 17.64 -5.60 8.51
CA SER A 64 18.50 -4.48 8.88
C SER A 64 18.77 -3.55 7.69
N ALA A 65 19.08 -4.12 6.52
CA ALA A 65 19.27 -3.36 5.28
C ALA A 65 17.94 -2.81 4.75
N HIS A 66 16.83 -3.55 4.91
CA HIS A 66 15.49 -3.07 4.54
C HIS A 66 15.09 -1.81 5.31
N LEU A 67 15.30 -1.79 6.62
CA LEU A 67 15.01 -0.61 7.44
C LEU A 67 15.98 0.55 7.16
N GLU A 68 17.27 0.28 6.93
CA GLU A 68 18.23 1.33 6.55
C GLU A 68 17.91 1.95 5.18
N THR A 69 17.40 1.14 4.24
CA THR A 69 16.91 1.62 2.93
C THR A 69 15.76 2.61 3.12
N VAL A 70 14.77 2.26 3.94
CA VAL A 70 13.62 3.14 4.21
C VAL A 70 14.05 4.42 4.93
N LYS A 71 14.95 4.31 5.91
CA LYS A 71 15.53 5.48 6.59
C LYS A 71 16.22 6.42 5.59
N THR A 72 17.04 5.88 4.69
CA THR A 72 17.72 6.67 3.66
C THR A 72 16.73 7.40 2.74
N ILE A 73 15.66 6.71 2.32
CA ILE A 73 14.59 7.33 1.51
C ILE A 73 13.91 8.46 2.29
N ARG A 74 13.58 8.25 3.57
CA ARG A 74 12.97 9.26 4.44
C ARG A 74 13.89 10.48 4.63
N GLU A 75 15.18 10.29 4.87
CA GLU A 75 16.15 11.38 5.02
C GLU A 75 16.28 12.22 3.75
N LYS A 76 16.23 11.57 2.59
CA LYS A 76 16.31 12.23 1.28
C LYS A 76 15.02 12.95 0.90
N HIS A 77 13.86 12.40 1.29
CA HIS A 77 12.53 12.89 0.97
C HIS A 77 11.69 13.13 2.24
N PRO A 78 12.05 14.12 3.08
CA PRO A 78 11.45 14.31 4.40
C PRO A 78 9.96 14.65 4.38
N THR A 79 9.46 15.21 3.27
CA THR A 79 8.05 15.61 3.11
C THR A 79 7.20 14.60 2.34
N GLN A 80 7.80 13.57 1.73
CA GLN A 80 7.06 12.58 0.95
C GLN A 80 6.22 11.70 1.88
N GLU A 81 4.90 11.59 1.67
CA GLU A 81 4.09 10.65 2.45
C GLU A 81 4.52 9.22 2.12
N MET A 82 4.61 8.37 3.15
CA MET A 82 4.99 6.96 3.02
C MET A 82 4.10 6.12 3.91
N LEU A 83 3.79 4.90 3.46
CA LEU A 83 3.13 3.88 4.26
C LEU A 83 3.83 2.54 4.07
N PHE A 84 3.67 1.65 5.04
CA PHE A 84 4.17 0.29 4.92
C PHE A 84 3.11 -0.67 4.37
N LEU A 85 3.54 -1.62 3.54
CA LEU A 85 2.86 -2.91 3.37
C LEU A 85 3.69 -3.97 4.09
N SER A 86 3.10 -4.71 5.02
CA SER A 86 3.84 -5.74 5.74
C SER A 86 2.96 -6.92 6.13
N TYR A 87 3.51 -8.11 6.00
CA TYR A 87 2.95 -9.29 6.64
C TYR A 87 3.24 -9.27 8.15
N GLU A 88 2.29 -9.72 8.97
CA GLU A 88 2.45 -9.81 10.42
C GLU A 88 3.73 -10.60 10.81
N SER A 89 4.06 -11.65 10.05
CA SER A 89 5.28 -12.44 10.24
C SER A 89 6.56 -11.62 10.07
N SER A 90 6.62 -10.73 9.07
CA SER A 90 7.78 -9.86 8.85
C SER A 90 7.97 -8.88 10.01
N ILE A 91 6.88 -8.30 10.54
CA ILE A 91 6.94 -7.45 11.74
C ILE A 91 7.42 -8.26 12.97
N LYS A 92 6.94 -9.49 13.14
CA LYS A 92 7.40 -10.38 14.22
C LYS A 92 8.90 -10.69 14.11
N THR A 93 9.41 -10.91 12.90
CA THR A 93 10.84 -11.14 12.66
C THR A 93 11.69 -9.90 12.94
N VAL A 94 11.22 -8.70 12.56
CA VAL A 94 11.87 -7.42 12.93
C VAL A 94 11.86 -7.22 14.45
N GLY A 95 10.78 -7.67 15.11
CA GLY A 95 10.45 -7.36 16.49
C GLY A 95 9.47 -6.18 16.55
N VAL A 96 8.29 -6.40 17.14
CA VAL A 96 7.17 -5.45 17.11
C VAL A 96 7.54 -4.08 17.70
N GLU A 97 8.21 -4.06 18.86
CA GLU A 97 8.63 -2.80 19.52
C GLU A 97 9.67 -2.03 18.69
N LYS A 98 10.60 -2.75 18.05
CA LYS A 98 11.61 -2.16 17.17
C LYS A 98 10.94 -1.55 15.93
N PHE A 99 9.99 -2.26 15.34
CA PHE A 99 9.22 -1.76 14.19
C PHE A 99 8.40 -0.52 14.56
N ILE A 100 7.69 -0.54 15.69
CA ILE A 100 6.94 0.62 16.20
C ILE A 100 7.86 1.83 16.39
N SER A 101 9.01 1.63 17.05
CA SER A 101 9.97 2.71 17.29
C SER A 101 10.48 3.31 15.98
N PHE A 102 10.80 2.45 15.00
CA PHE A 102 11.23 2.87 13.66
C PHE A 102 10.14 3.70 12.95
N CYS A 103 8.89 3.23 12.95
CA CYS A 103 7.77 3.95 12.35
C CYS A 103 7.57 5.35 12.96
N GLN A 104 7.67 5.45 14.29
CA GLN A 104 7.52 6.73 15.00
C GLN A 104 8.70 7.68 14.73
N GLU A 105 9.94 7.18 14.77
CA GLU A 105 11.14 7.96 14.50
C GLU A 105 11.13 8.56 13.09
N HIS A 106 10.67 7.79 12.10
CA HIS A 106 10.66 8.18 10.69
C HIS A 106 9.30 8.69 10.19
N ASN A 107 8.33 8.90 11.09
CA ASN A 107 6.97 9.37 10.78
C ASN A 107 6.31 8.58 9.62
N ILE A 108 6.35 7.24 9.69
CA ILE A 108 5.65 6.32 8.79
C ILE A 108 4.56 5.62 9.62
N LEU A 109 3.42 6.30 9.72
CA LEU A 109 2.36 5.98 10.69
C LEU A 109 1.12 5.33 10.07
N ASP A 110 1.17 4.96 8.80
CA ASP A 110 0.11 4.24 8.09
C ASP A 110 0.65 2.90 7.59
N ILE A 111 -0.13 1.83 7.76
CA ILE A 111 0.27 0.48 7.37
C ILE A 111 -0.90 -0.35 6.79
N ILE A 112 -0.58 -1.12 5.76
CA ILE A 112 -1.34 -2.29 5.32
C ILE A 112 -0.72 -3.50 6.02
N LEU A 113 -1.43 -4.00 7.03
CA LEU A 113 -1.05 -5.20 7.76
C LEU A 113 -1.72 -6.41 7.10
N VAL A 114 -0.91 -7.30 6.53
CA VAL A 114 -1.35 -8.55 5.93
C VAL A 114 -1.18 -9.68 6.92
N GLY A 115 -2.25 -10.46 7.10
CA GLY A 115 -2.30 -11.46 8.16
C GLY A 115 -2.72 -10.83 9.49
N ASN A 116 -3.46 -11.62 10.26
CA ASN A 116 -3.94 -11.24 11.58
C ASN A 116 -4.31 -12.52 12.35
N GLU A 117 -3.34 -13.10 13.05
CA GLU A 117 -3.54 -14.37 13.76
C GLU A 117 -4.46 -14.21 14.98
N ASP A 118 -4.20 -13.20 15.82
CA ASP A 118 -4.86 -13.03 17.12
C ASP A 118 -5.12 -11.56 17.52
N ASN A 119 -4.94 -10.60 16.60
CA ASN A 119 -5.00 -9.15 16.83
C ASN A 119 -3.93 -8.57 17.77
N VAL A 120 -2.97 -9.35 18.30
CA VAL A 120 -1.98 -8.82 19.26
C VAL A 120 -1.10 -7.75 18.62
N VAL A 121 -0.48 -8.06 17.47
CA VAL A 121 0.40 -7.12 16.76
C VAL A 121 -0.39 -5.88 16.32
N LYS A 122 -1.57 -6.09 15.71
CA LYS A 122 -2.47 -5.02 15.29
C LYS A 122 -2.80 -4.06 16.44
N ASN A 123 -3.18 -4.58 17.61
CA ASN A 123 -3.52 -3.77 18.78
C ASN A 123 -2.31 -3.00 19.31
N GLN A 124 -1.12 -3.60 19.30
CA GLN A 124 0.12 -2.91 19.70
C GLN A 124 0.46 -1.74 18.75
N LEU A 125 0.32 -1.93 17.43
CA LEU A 125 0.50 -0.87 16.43
C LEU A 125 -0.50 0.27 16.66
N MET A 126 -1.79 -0.06 16.81
CA MET A 126 -2.85 0.92 17.05
C MET A 126 -2.64 1.70 18.35
N ALA A 127 -2.25 1.01 19.43
CA ALA A 127 -1.95 1.65 20.72
C ALA A 127 -0.75 2.59 20.65
N ALA A 128 0.19 2.35 19.74
CA ALA A 128 1.34 3.21 19.47
C ALA A 128 1.03 4.38 18.51
N GLY A 129 -0.22 4.53 18.07
CA GLY A 129 -0.65 5.59 17.18
C GLY A 129 -0.44 5.31 15.69
N ILE A 130 -0.06 4.09 15.33
CA ILE A 130 0.03 3.65 13.92
C ILE A 130 -1.37 3.28 13.42
N LYS A 131 -1.75 3.82 12.27
CA LYS A 131 -3.01 3.58 11.59
C LYS A 131 -2.92 2.30 10.78
N VAL A 132 -3.72 1.31 11.17
CA VAL A 132 -3.78 0.01 10.48
C VAL A 132 -4.99 0.03 9.56
N SER A 133 -4.73 -0.08 8.25
CA SER A 133 -5.77 -0.10 7.23
C SER A 133 -6.64 -1.35 7.31
N SER A 134 -7.80 -1.33 6.64
CA SER A 134 -8.66 -2.51 6.48
C SER A 134 -8.89 -2.79 5.01
N PHE A 135 -8.71 -4.04 4.62
CA PHE A 135 -8.94 -4.47 3.25
C PHE A 135 -10.40 -4.91 3.08
N ILE A 136 -11.06 -4.44 2.03
CA ILE A 136 -12.42 -4.88 1.66
C ILE A 136 -12.38 -5.36 0.21
N PRO A 137 -12.67 -6.64 -0.05
CA PRO A 137 -12.75 -7.17 -1.42
C PRO A 137 -14.03 -6.69 -2.13
N TYR A 138 -14.07 -6.79 -3.46
CA TYR A 138 -15.13 -6.18 -4.29
C TYR A 138 -16.55 -6.70 -3.96
N HIS A 139 -16.66 -7.92 -3.41
CA HIS A 139 -17.95 -8.52 -3.04
C HIS A 139 -18.45 -8.08 -1.64
N LEU A 140 -17.75 -7.15 -0.98
CA LEU A 140 -18.17 -6.46 0.25
C LEU A 140 -18.71 -7.40 1.35
N PRO A 141 -17.94 -8.42 1.77
CA PRO A 141 -18.34 -9.33 2.84
C PRO A 141 -18.54 -8.55 4.14
N GLN A 142 -19.61 -8.90 4.88
CA GLN A 142 -20.02 -8.16 6.08
C GLN A 142 -18.92 -8.15 7.16
N GLU A 143 -18.17 -9.25 7.29
CA GLU A 143 -17.06 -9.37 8.24
C GLU A 143 -15.98 -8.28 8.01
N GLU A 144 -15.55 -8.06 6.77
CA GLU A 144 -14.54 -7.04 6.45
C GLU A 144 -15.06 -5.62 6.67
N ILE A 145 -16.36 -5.39 6.42
CA ILE A 145 -17.01 -4.10 6.71
C ILE A 145 -17.01 -3.83 8.21
N ASP A 146 -17.32 -4.84 9.03
CA ASP A 146 -17.35 -4.68 10.48
C ASP A 146 -15.93 -4.51 11.05
N LEU A 147 -14.92 -5.15 10.46
CA LEU A 147 -13.51 -4.87 10.76
C LEU A 147 -13.13 -3.43 10.41
N ALA A 148 -13.53 -2.95 9.23
CA ALA A 148 -13.26 -1.59 8.78
C ALA A 148 -13.94 -0.53 9.66
N LYS A 149 -15.14 -0.77 10.19
CA LYS A 149 -15.79 0.13 11.16
C LYS A 149 -14.99 0.32 12.45
N ASN A 150 -14.22 -0.70 12.84
CA ASN A 150 -13.43 -0.71 14.07
C ASN A 150 -11.95 -0.43 13.83
N SER A 151 -11.54 -0.04 12.62
CA SER A 151 -10.16 0.31 12.31
C SER A 151 -9.88 1.80 12.45
N ASN A 152 -8.61 2.14 12.66
CA ASN A 152 -8.13 3.52 12.81
C ASN A 152 -7.44 4.06 11.54
N GLY A 153 -7.39 3.27 10.47
CA GLY A 153 -6.74 3.61 9.21
C GLY A 153 -7.73 3.83 8.06
N PHE A 154 -7.17 3.94 6.86
CA PHE A 154 -7.94 3.99 5.62
C PHE A 154 -8.51 2.60 5.26
N ILE A 155 -9.48 2.59 4.34
CA ILE A 155 -10.02 1.38 3.73
C ILE A 155 -9.31 1.14 2.42
N TYR A 156 -8.63 -0.01 2.28
CA TYR A 156 -8.18 -0.51 0.98
C TYR A 156 -9.34 -1.25 0.33
N LEU A 157 -9.96 -0.66 -0.68
CA LEU A 157 -11.03 -1.28 -1.46
C LEU A 157 -10.48 -1.89 -2.76
N GLN A 158 -10.79 -3.16 -3.02
CA GLN A 158 -10.57 -3.73 -4.35
C GLN A 158 -11.40 -2.99 -5.40
N ALA A 159 -10.76 -2.47 -6.45
CA ALA A 159 -11.40 -1.61 -7.43
C ALA A 159 -12.12 -2.36 -8.56
N LYS A 160 -11.71 -3.59 -8.87
CA LYS A 160 -12.24 -4.40 -9.98
C LYS A 160 -12.72 -5.77 -9.48
N SER A 161 -13.91 -6.17 -9.93
CA SER A 161 -14.49 -7.49 -9.67
C SER A 161 -13.62 -8.61 -10.26
N THR A 162 -13.47 -9.70 -9.52
CA THR A 162 -12.85 -10.96 -10.00
C THR A 162 -13.90 -12.03 -10.30
N GLY A 163 -15.16 -11.63 -10.51
CA GLY A 163 -16.28 -12.52 -10.80
C GLY A 163 -17.18 -12.84 -9.60
N LYS A 164 -16.96 -12.20 -8.45
CA LYS A 164 -17.86 -12.22 -7.29
C LYS A 164 -18.26 -10.80 -6.94
N GLU A 165 -19.56 -10.55 -6.88
CA GLU A 165 -20.15 -9.23 -6.66
C GLU A 165 -21.21 -9.30 -5.56
N LYS A 166 -21.41 -8.18 -4.87
CA LYS A 166 -22.55 -8.02 -3.97
C LYS A 166 -23.76 -7.59 -4.81
N GLU A 167 -24.92 -8.16 -4.51
CA GLU A 167 -26.18 -7.72 -5.12
C GLU A 167 -26.38 -6.20 -4.91
N GLY A 168 -26.60 -5.48 -6.02
CA GLY A 168 -26.73 -4.01 -6.00
C GLY A 168 -25.42 -3.23 -5.99
N CYS A 169 -24.27 -3.89 -6.09
CA CYS A 169 -22.95 -3.25 -6.20
C CYS A 169 -22.18 -3.82 -7.40
N HIS A 170 -22.47 -3.31 -8.60
CA HIS A 170 -21.87 -3.75 -9.85
C HIS A 170 -20.75 -2.82 -10.32
N THR A 171 -20.77 -1.56 -9.87
CA THR A 171 -19.76 -0.56 -10.16
C THR A 171 -18.98 -0.16 -8.92
N LEU A 172 -17.75 0.35 -9.11
CA LEU A 172 -16.94 0.89 -8.02
C LEU A 172 -17.68 1.99 -7.25
N LYS A 173 -18.44 2.83 -7.96
CA LYS A 173 -19.28 3.86 -7.35
C LYS A 173 -20.31 3.29 -6.40
N GLU A 174 -21.05 2.26 -6.82
CA GLU A 174 -22.06 1.63 -5.95
C GLU A 174 -21.41 0.96 -4.72
N CYS A 175 -20.23 0.36 -4.88
CA CYS A 175 -19.48 -0.18 -3.75
C CYS A 175 -19.11 0.92 -2.73
N ILE A 176 -18.58 2.05 -3.21
CA ILE A 176 -18.19 3.18 -2.36
C ILE A 176 -19.43 3.80 -1.70
N ASP A 177 -20.49 4.08 -2.47
CA ASP A 177 -21.74 4.64 -1.96
C ASP A 177 -22.36 3.73 -0.89
N TYR A 178 -22.31 2.41 -1.08
CA TYR A 178 -22.76 1.43 -0.09
C TYR A 178 -21.95 1.54 1.22
N LEU A 179 -20.62 1.57 1.15
CA LEU A 179 -19.77 1.73 2.33
C LEU A 179 -20.03 3.06 3.05
N ARG A 180 -20.18 4.16 2.30
CA ARG A 180 -20.54 5.48 2.86
C ARG A 180 -21.92 5.45 3.52
N GLY A 181 -22.90 4.78 2.90
CA GLY A 181 -24.25 4.60 3.45
C GLY A 181 -24.29 3.82 4.77
N LEU A 182 -23.29 2.97 5.02
CA LEU A 182 -23.09 2.27 6.29
C LEU A 182 -22.33 3.11 7.35
N GLY A 183 -22.00 4.36 7.05
CA GLY A 183 -21.35 5.29 7.97
C GLY A 183 -19.82 5.20 8.01
N LEU A 184 -19.18 4.47 7.08
CA LEU A 184 -17.72 4.46 6.98
C LEU A 184 -17.24 5.81 6.41
N SER A 185 -16.56 6.59 7.23
CA SER A 185 -16.07 7.94 6.88
C SER A 185 -14.56 8.00 6.66
N GLN A 186 -13.84 6.90 6.85
CA GLN A 186 -12.40 6.81 6.61
C GLN A 186 -12.07 7.02 5.13
N PRO A 187 -10.86 7.48 4.77
CA PRO A 187 -10.44 7.51 3.37
C PRO A 187 -10.57 6.14 2.72
N ILE A 188 -11.06 6.08 1.49
CA ILE A 188 -11.14 4.85 0.69
C ILE A 188 -10.10 4.92 -0.42
N TYR A 189 -9.07 4.08 -0.32
CA TYR A 189 -8.04 3.93 -1.33
C TYR A 189 -8.33 2.68 -2.16
N CYS A 190 -8.42 2.85 -3.47
CA CYS A 190 -8.82 1.80 -4.41
C CYS A 190 -7.57 1.15 -5.03
N GLY A 191 -7.51 -0.17 -5.06
CA GLY A 191 -6.38 -0.89 -5.65
C GLY A 191 -6.79 -2.13 -6.43
N MET A 192 -5.81 -2.96 -6.76
CA MET A 192 -5.99 -4.21 -7.52
C MET A 192 -6.65 -4.02 -8.90
N GLY A 193 -5.83 -3.60 -9.86
CA GLY A 193 -6.21 -3.46 -11.27
C GLY A 193 -6.23 -2.03 -11.79
N ILE A 194 -5.81 -1.05 -10.99
CA ILE A 194 -5.58 0.33 -11.42
C ILE A 194 -4.23 0.43 -12.11
N SER A 195 -4.21 0.94 -13.34
CA SER A 195 -2.98 1.00 -14.16
C SER A 195 -2.90 2.15 -15.15
N THR A 196 -3.99 2.87 -15.40
CA THR A 196 -4.03 3.98 -16.36
C THR A 196 -4.64 5.24 -15.75
N ARG A 197 -4.51 6.37 -16.45
CA ARG A 197 -5.17 7.62 -16.04
C ARG A 197 -6.69 7.47 -16.01
N GLU A 198 -7.28 6.73 -16.95
CA GLU A 198 -8.71 6.47 -16.97
C GLU A 198 -9.17 5.71 -15.72
N ASP A 199 -8.35 4.78 -15.22
CA ASP A 199 -8.64 4.09 -13.96
C ASP A 199 -8.62 5.08 -12.77
N ILE A 200 -7.68 6.03 -12.72
CA ILE A 200 -7.63 7.09 -11.68
C ILE A 200 -8.89 7.96 -11.74
N GLU A 201 -9.30 8.38 -12.95
CA GLU A 201 -10.52 9.16 -13.12
C GLU A 201 -11.77 8.39 -12.73
N LEU A 202 -11.81 7.08 -12.96
CA LEU A 202 -12.90 6.23 -12.50
C LEU A 202 -12.97 6.22 -10.98
N VAL A 203 -11.83 6.09 -10.28
CA VAL A 203 -11.76 6.17 -8.81
C VAL A 203 -12.28 7.53 -8.32
N GLU A 204 -11.84 8.62 -8.96
CA GLU A 204 -12.28 9.98 -8.60
C GLU A 204 -13.79 10.17 -8.78
N LYS A 205 -14.32 9.79 -9.95
CA LYS A 205 -15.76 9.88 -10.27
C LYS A 205 -16.61 8.96 -9.37
N SER A 206 -16.02 7.88 -8.86
CA SER A 206 -16.68 6.95 -7.94
C SER A 206 -16.68 7.42 -6.48
N GLY A 207 -15.95 8.50 -6.15
CA GLY A 207 -15.83 9.03 -4.79
C GLY A 207 -14.73 8.38 -3.95
N GLY A 208 -13.74 7.76 -4.58
CA GLY A 208 -12.53 7.28 -3.90
C GLY A 208 -11.57 8.42 -3.58
N ASP A 209 -10.74 8.21 -2.55
CA ASP A 209 -9.80 9.20 -2.03
C ASP A 209 -8.35 8.96 -2.50
N GLY A 210 -8.04 7.74 -2.93
CA GLY A 210 -6.70 7.33 -3.35
C GLY A 210 -6.73 6.12 -4.29
N ALA A 211 -5.65 5.91 -5.02
CA ALA A 211 -5.51 4.82 -5.98
C ALA A 211 -4.10 4.19 -5.91
N PHE A 212 -4.05 2.89 -5.64
CA PHE A 212 -2.81 2.12 -5.59
C PHE A 212 -2.36 1.68 -6.98
N ILE A 213 -1.11 1.99 -7.32
CA ILE A 213 -0.45 1.63 -8.56
C ILE A 213 0.69 0.68 -8.23
N GLY A 214 0.41 -0.61 -8.41
CA GLY A 214 1.35 -1.70 -8.14
C GLY A 214 2.20 -2.06 -9.36
N SER A 215 1.81 -3.14 -10.04
CA SER A 215 2.59 -3.73 -11.13
C SER A 215 2.91 -2.79 -12.30
N ALA A 216 2.14 -1.71 -12.51
CA ALA A 216 2.39 -0.77 -13.60
C ALA A 216 3.70 0.02 -13.40
N VAL A 217 3.95 0.58 -12.20
CA VAL A 217 5.21 1.28 -11.90
C VAL A 217 6.38 0.31 -11.83
N LEU A 218 6.18 -0.90 -11.32
CA LEU A 218 7.25 -1.90 -11.22
C LEU A 218 7.78 -2.36 -12.58
N LYS A 219 6.92 -2.40 -13.62
CA LYS A 219 7.31 -2.76 -14.99
C LYS A 219 8.13 -1.68 -15.68
N LEU A 220 8.02 -0.42 -15.23
CA LEU A 220 8.75 0.72 -15.78
C LEU A 220 10.00 1.07 -14.96
N GLN A 221 10.33 0.31 -13.91
CA GLN A 221 11.45 0.59 -13.02
C GLN A 221 12.80 0.71 -13.75
N GLU A 222 13.01 -0.05 -14.82
CA GLU A 222 14.24 0.00 -15.64
C GLU A 222 14.21 1.10 -16.72
N GLU A 223 13.13 1.88 -16.80
CA GLU A 223 12.96 2.97 -17.76
C GLU A 223 12.65 4.30 -17.04
N PRO A 224 13.61 4.91 -16.31
CA PRO A 224 13.37 6.02 -15.39
C PRO A 224 12.58 7.19 -15.97
N ALA A 225 12.96 7.65 -17.17
CA ALA A 225 12.27 8.75 -17.83
C ALA A 225 10.81 8.42 -18.16
N LYS A 226 10.52 7.17 -18.56
CA LYS A 226 9.14 6.73 -18.81
C LYS A 226 8.36 6.57 -17.51
N LEU A 227 9.00 6.08 -16.45
CA LEU A 227 8.38 5.94 -15.13
C LEU A 227 7.95 7.31 -14.58
N VAL A 228 8.83 8.31 -14.62
CA VAL A 228 8.54 9.69 -14.19
C VAL A 228 7.36 10.26 -14.99
N SER A 229 7.43 10.21 -16.33
CA SER A 229 6.35 10.71 -17.19
C SER A 229 5.03 9.96 -16.97
N PHE A 230 5.07 8.65 -16.71
CA PHE A 230 3.88 7.85 -16.43
C PHE A 230 3.19 8.29 -15.13
N ILE A 231 3.95 8.55 -14.06
CA ILE A 231 3.36 9.02 -12.80
C ILE A 231 2.76 10.43 -12.98
N GLN A 232 3.42 11.31 -13.74
CA GLN A 232 2.90 12.63 -14.08
C GLN A 232 1.59 12.54 -14.88
N GLU A 233 1.52 11.62 -15.85
CA GLU A 233 0.30 11.34 -16.62
C GLU A 233 -0.84 10.86 -15.70
N LEU A 234 -0.57 9.94 -14.76
CA LEU A 234 -1.58 9.49 -13.79
C LEU A 234 -2.10 10.65 -12.92
N LYS A 235 -1.25 11.63 -12.62
CA LYS A 235 -1.62 12.86 -11.90
C LYS A 235 -2.38 13.87 -12.77
N GLY A 236 -2.30 13.74 -14.09
CA GLY A 236 -2.97 14.61 -15.07
C GLY A 236 -2.16 15.86 -15.40
N ASN A 237 -0.83 15.76 -15.28
CA ASN A 237 0.14 16.81 -15.60
C ASN A 237 0.70 16.68 -17.02
#